data_AF-A0A1A9I0F8-F1
#
_entry.id   AF-A0A1A9I0F8-F1
#
_cell.length_a   1.000
_cell.length_b   1.000
_cell.length_c   1.000
_cell.angle_alpha   90.00
_cell.angle_beta   90.00
_cell.angle_gamma   90.00
#
_symmetry.space_group_name_H-M   'P 1'
#
loop_
_entity.id
_entity.type
_entity.pdbx_description
1 polymer ?
#
loop_
_entity_poly.entity_id
_entity_poly.type
_entity_poly.pdbx_seq_one_letter_code
_entity_poly.pdbx_strand_id
1 'polypeptide(L)'
;MNKILFNHSPHNGSGKDESVSCRSLRPALFEFIRSDRPDLKRSDTISYNELNEYKVRYISKYLLRDIHHLSELEDNVISSMTNQTVISDMIDEDEDTRKKATFGQRLADKVSAFGGSWTFIIAFILFLLAWIAVNYYWLRNRGFDPYPFILLNLILSCLAALQAPIIMMSQNRQEAKDRERSKMDYMVNLKSELEVRILHEKLDQVLANQEEYMRRFNDNNTPADAGNAG
;
A
#
# COMPACT_ATOMS: atom_id res chain seq x y z
N MET A 1 30.27 6.55 5.32
CA MET A 1 30.50 7.37 4.12
C MET A 1 29.39 7.06 3.14
N ASN A 2 28.30 7.84 3.13
CA ASN A 2 27.29 7.74 2.08
C ASN A 2 26.74 9.15 1.82
N LYS A 3 27.45 9.85 0.92
CA LYS A 3 26.97 11.06 0.24
C LYS A 3 25.98 10.58 -0.82
N ILE A 4 24.68 10.71 -0.55
CA ILE A 4 23.66 10.58 -1.59
C ILE A 4 23.13 11.99 -1.87
N LEU A 5 23.74 12.57 -2.91
CA LEU A 5 23.18 13.47 -3.93
C LEU A 5 21.86 14.20 -3.58
N PHE A 6 21.97 15.41 -3.03
CA PHE A 6 20.97 16.46 -3.25
C PHE A 6 21.65 17.58 -4.03
N ASN A 7 21.48 17.51 -5.35
CA ASN A 7 21.97 18.48 -6.31
C ASN A 7 21.26 19.82 -6.05
N HIS A 8 22.05 20.85 -5.72
CA HIS A 8 21.56 22.23 -5.71
C HIS A 8 21.17 22.65 -7.12
N SER A 9 19.91 23.00 -7.31
CA SER A 9 19.50 23.88 -8.41
C SER A 9 18.62 24.99 -7.83
N PRO A 10 18.95 26.28 -8.08
CA PRO A 10 18.14 27.40 -7.63
C PRO A 10 16.97 27.54 -8.62
N HIS A 11 15.87 26.85 -8.37
CA HIS A 11 14.64 27.13 -9.09
C HIS A 11 13.99 28.38 -8.50
N ASN A 12 14.32 29.50 -9.13
CA ASN A 12 13.54 30.74 -9.10
C ASN A 12 12.15 30.44 -9.68
N GLY A 13 11.12 30.49 -8.84
CA GLY A 13 9.74 30.20 -9.20
C GLY A 13 8.79 30.85 -8.20
N SER A 14 8.40 32.08 -8.52
CA SER A 14 7.33 32.89 -7.90
C SER A 14 6.22 32.09 -7.21
N GLY A 15 6.30 31.98 -5.88
CA GLY A 15 5.20 31.66 -4.98
C GLY A 15 5.56 32.30 -3.64
N LYS A 16 4.67 33.09 -3.04
CA LYS A 16 4.94 33.78 -1.77
C LYS A 16 5.46 32.77 -0.76
N ASP A 17 6.70 32.95 -0.33
CA ASP A 17 7.36 32.09 0.64
C ASP A 17 6.74 32.37 2.02
N GLU A 18 5.58 31.74 2.28
CA GLU A 18 4.85 31.88 3.54
C GLU A 18 5.76 31.42 4.67
N SER A 19 6.32 32.40 5.38
CA SER A 19 7.28 32.17 6.45
C SER A 19 6.49 31.89 7.73
N VAL A 20 6.72 30.73 8.32
CA VAL A 20 6.04 30.30 9.55
C VAL A 20 6.88 30.68 10.75
N SER A 21 6.28 31.32 11.75
CA SER A 21 6.97 31.67 12.99
C SER A 21 7.34 30.42 13.79
N CYS A 22 8.58 30.35 14.26
CA CYS A 22 9.05 29.26 15.11
C CYS A 22 8.31 29.18 16.46
N ARG A 23 7.59 30.24 16.84
CA ARG A 23 6.76 30.28 18.04
C ARG A 23 5.48 29.43 17.93
N SER A 24 4.97 29.23 16.72
CA SER A 24 3.82 28.36 16.44
C SER A 24 4.18 26.89 16.25
N LEU A 25 5.48 26.54 16.24
CA LEU A 25 5.95 25.17 16.08
C LEU A 25 5.83 24.39 17.40
N ARG A 26 5.52 23.10 17.29
CA ARG A 26 5.55 22.17 18.44
C ARG A 26 6.92 22.23 19.12
N PRO A 27 6.98 22.18 20.47
CA PRO A 27 8.25 22.16 21.18
C PRO A 27 9.19 21.03 20.73
N ALA A 28 8.66 19.82 20.53
CA ALA A 28 9.47 18.68 20.10
C ALA A 28 10.00 18.81 18.67
N LEU A 29 9.19 19.32 17.73
CA LEU A 29 9.63 19.61 16.37
C LEU A 29 10.64 20.76 16.34
N PHE A 30 10.43 21.80 17.15
CA PHE A 30 11.37 22.92 17.26
C PHE A 30 12.71 22.48 17.86
N GLU A 31 12.72 21.67 18.92
CA GLU A 31 13.95 21.11 19.48
C GLU A 31 14.65 20.17 18.48
N PHE A 32 13.90 19.45 17.65
CA PHE A 32 14.47 18.66 16.56
C PHE A 32 15.10 19.53 15.46
N ILE A 33 14.46 20.63 15.05
CA ILE A 33 15.04 21.60 14.11
C ILE A 33 16.29 22.25 14.74
N ARG A 34 16.23 22.59 16.02
CA ARG A 34 17.32 23.22 16.78
C ARG A 34 18.53 22.29 16.95
N SER A 35 18.31 20.97 16.98
CA SER A 35 19.37 19.96 16.93
C SER A 35 20.20 20.04 15.65
N ASP A 36 19.60 20.43 14.52
CA ASP A 36 20.29 20.58 13.22
C ASP A 36 20.72 22.05 12.97
N ARG A 37 19.99 23.03 13.50
CA ARG A 37 20.26 24.46 13.43
C ARG A 37 20.24 25.14 14.80
N PRO A 38 21.36 25.18 15.52
CA PRO A 38 21.43 25.73 16.87
C PRO A 38 21.32 27.26 16.93
N ASP A 39 21.46 27.94 15.79
CA ASP A 39 21.36 29.38 15.60
C ASP A 39 19.91 29.90 15.57
N LEU A 40 18.94 29.03 15.30
CA LEU A 40 17.53 29.38 15.20
C LEU A 40 16.89 29.67 16.57
N LYS A 41 16.33 30.88 16.72
CA LYS A 41 15.61 31.28 17.94
C LYS A 41 14.10 31.15 17.75
N ARG A 42 13.36 31.06 18.86
CA ARG A 42 11.88 31.01 18.89
C ARG A 42 11.21 32.22 18.24
N SER A 43 11.93 33.33 18.08
CA SER A 43 11.50 34.56 17.42
C SER A 43 11.54 34.49 15.89
N ASP A 44 12.31 33.55 15.35
CA ASP A 44 12.68 33.56 13.94
C ASP A 44 11.60 32.86 13.10
N THR A 45 11.68 33.04 11.79
CA THR A 45 10.74 32.46 10.82
C THR A 45 11.46 31.46 9.93
N ILE A 46 10.79 30.34 9.64
CA ILE A 46 11.29 29.31 8.73
C ILE A 46 10.37 29.27 7.49
N SER A 47 10.93 28.99 6.31
CA SER A 47 10.12 28.85 5.10
C SER A 47 9.20 27.63 5.22
N TYR A 48 8.02 27.69 4.59
CA TYR A 48 7.08 26.57 4.62
C TYR A 48 7.68 25.28 4.04
N ASN A 49 8.48 25.41 2.97
CA ASN A 49 9.09 24.29 2.28
C ASN A 49 10.13 23.58 3.17
N GLU A 50 10.99 24.36 3.83
CA GLU A 50 11.99 23.86 4.76
C GLU A 50 11.35 23.27 6.03
N LEU A 51 10.29 23.89 6.54
CA LEU A 51 9.51 23.33 7.64
C LEU A 51 8.89 21.98 7.28
N ASN A 52 8.40 21.83 6.05
CA ASN A 52 7.82 20.56 5.60
C ASN A 52 8.89 19.47 5.54
N GLU A 53 10.10 19.78 5.06
CA GLU A 53 11.23 18.85 5.07
C GLU A 53 11.59 18.39 6.49
N TYR A 54 11.66 19.32 7.44
CA TYR A 54 11.92 18.99 8.85
C TYR A 54 10.80 18.19 9.51
N LYS A 55 9.52 18.43 9.15
CA LYS A 55 8.39 17.59 9.62
C LYS A 55 8.56 16.15 9.15
N VAL A 56 8.90 15.93 7.88
CA VAL A 56 9.14 14.59 7.33
C VAL A 56 10.29 13.90 8.07
N ARG A 57 11.40 14.60 8.29
CA ARG A 57 12.55 14.06 9.03
C ARG A 57 12.24 13.75 10.49
N TYR A 58 11.44 14.60 11.14
CA TYR A 58 11.01 14.39 12.52
C TYR A 58 10.12 13.16 12.64
N ILE A 59 9.12 13.05 11.75
CA ILE A 59 8.23 11.88 11.68
C ILE A 59 9.06 10.62 11.40
N SER A 60 9.95 10.65 10.41
CA SER A 60 10.87 9.55 10.12
C SER A 60 11.68 9.14 11.35
N LYS A 61 12.33 10.07 12.06
CA LYS A 61 13.15 9.77 13.25
C LYS A 61 12.39 9.06 14.38
N TYR A 62 11.13 9.43 14.62
CA TYR A 62 10.32 8.80 15.66
C TYR A 62 9.66 7.50 15.18
N LEU A 63 9.40 7.34 13.88
CA LEU A 63 8.96 6.07 13.29
C LEU A 63 10.08 5.01 13.27
N LEU A 64 11.31 5.44 12.99
CA LEU A 64 12.48 4.55 12.92
C LEU A 64 12.91 3.95 14.25
N ARG A 65 12.44 4.51 15.38
CA ARG A 65 12.78 3.98 16.70
C ARG A 65 11.93 2.77 17.09
N ASP A 66 10.73 2.66 16.55
CA ASP A 66 9.79 1.57 16.88
C ASP A 66 9.64 0.55 15.73
N ILE A 67 9.93 0.92 14.48
CA ILE A 67 9.76 0.07 13.30
C ILE A 67 11.13 -0.36 12.80
N HIS A 68 11.57 -1.53 13.27
CA HIS A 68 12.85 -2.13 12.93
C HIS A 68 12.81 -2.62 11.46
N HIS A 69 13.59 -1.96 10.58
CA HIS A 69 13.80 -2.17 9.13
C HIS A 69 12.89 -1.41 8.17
N LEU A 70 13.38 -0.26 7.68
CA LEU A 70 12.84 0.43 6.50
C LEU A 70 12.85 -0.46 5.26
N SER A 71 11.67 -0.92 4.85
CA SER A 71 11.41 -1.51 3.53
C SER A 71 11.04 -0.42 2.53
N GLU A 72 11.34 -0.60 1.22
CA GLU A 72 10.94 0.35 0.16
C GLU A 72 9.44 0.70 0.19
N LEU A 73 8.60 -0.23 0.66
CA LEU A 73 7.16 -0.04 0.81
C LEU A 73 6.81 1.03 1.86
N GLU A 74 7.59 1.14 2.93
CA GLU A 74 7.34 2.07 4.04
C GLU A 74 7.73 3.51 3.64
N ASP A 75 8.84 3.67 2.92
CA ASP A 75 9.25 4.95 2.34
C ASP A 75 8.19 5.51 1.37
N ASN A 76 7.58 4.62 0.57
CA ASN A 76 6.48 4.99 -0.32
C ASN A 76 5.25 5.49 0.46
N VAL A 77 4.89 4.83 1.58
CA VAL A 77 3.78 5.27 2.45
C VAL A 77 4.06 6.64 3.07
N ILE A 78 5.26 6.85 3.64
CA ILE A 78 5.64 8.14 4.26
C ILE A 78 5.62 9.28 3.23
N SER A 79 6.12 9.02 2.03
CA SER A 79 6.10 9.98 0.92
C SER A 79 4.66 10.34 0.50
N SER A 80 3.75 9.35 0.48
CA SER A 80 2.33 9.59 0.18
C SER A 80 1.61 10.42 1.26
N MET A 81 1.99 10.28 2.52
CA MET A 81 1.40 11.07 3.63
C MET A 81 1.80 12.54 3.56
N THR A 82 3.00 12.84 3.07
CA THR A 82 3.53 14.22 2.96
C THR A 82 2.81 15.03 1.89
N ASN A 83 2.49 14.39 0.76
CA ASN A 83 1.85 15.05 -0.38
C ASN A 83 0.31 15.00 -0.34
N GLN A 84 -0.28 14.42 0.71
CA GLN A 84 -1.73 14.27 0.85
C GLN A 84 -2.37 13.54 -0.35
N THR A 85 -1.59 12.75 -1.08
CA THR A 85 -2.07 11.97 -2.23
C THR A 85 -2.82 10.74 -1.73
N VAL A 86 -3.91 10.41 -2.41
CA VAL A 86 -4.67 9.20 -2.11
C VAL A 86 -3.79 8.04 -2.57
N ILE A 87 -3.54 7.04 -1.71
CA ILE A 87 -2.81 5.81 -2.12
C ILE A 87 -3.49 5.12 -3.32
N SER A 88 -4.75 5.48 -3.60
CA SER A 88 -5.48 5.09 -4.80
C SER A 88 -4.75 5.43 -6.11
N ASP A 89 -3.87 6.42 -6.16
CA ASP A 89 -3.13 6.76 -7.39
C ASP A 89 -2.03 5.72 -7.74
N MET A 90 -1.64 4.86 -6.78
CA MET A 90 -0.76 3.70 -7.07
C MET A 90 -1.52 2.51 -7.65
N ILE A 91 -2.86 2.51 -7.59
CA ILE A 91 -3.70 1.44 -8.16
C ILE A 91 -3.67 1.47 -9.69
N ASP A 92 -3.35 2.62 -10.30
CA ASP A 92 -3.35 2.79 -11.76
C ASP A 92 -2.09 2.23 -12.45
N GLU A 93 -1.00 1.96 -11.73
CA GLU A 93 0.19 1.31 -12.33
C GLU A 93 -0.09 -0.13 -12.79
N ASP A 94 -1.11 -0.78 -12.24
CA ASP A 94 -1.57 -2.10 -12.65
C ASP A 94 -2.23 -2.09 -14.04
N GLU A 95 -2.82 -0.96 -14.44
CA GLU A 95 -3.56 -0.89 -15.71
C GLU A 95 -2.62 -0.93 -16.93
N ASP A 96 -1.44 -0.32 -16.81
CA ASP A 96 -0.42 -0.35 -17.85
C ASP A 96 0.38 -1.66 -17.88
N THR A 97 0.47 -2.36 -16.74
CA THR A 97 1.06 -3.69 -16.66
C THR A 97 0.17 -4.75 -17.33
N ARG A 98 -1.17 -4.62 -17.22
CA ARG A 98 -2.13 -5.47 -17.97
C ARG A 98 -2.02 -5.28 -19.49
N LYS A 99 -1.67 -4.09 -19.97
CA LYS A 99 -1.52 -3.80 -21.41
C LYS A 99 -0.31 -4.51 -22.04
N LYS A 100 0.64 -4.99 -21.24
CA LYS A 100 1.83 -5.76 -21.69
C LYS A 100 1.69 -7.27 -21.53
N ALA A 101 0.51 -7.80 -21.24
CA ALA A 101 0.32 -9.24 -21.07
C ALA A 101 0.54 -10.01 -22.39
N THR A 102 1.51 -10.92 -22.42
CA THR A 102 1.82 -11.76 -23.58
C THR A 102 0.61 -12.62 -23.97
N PHE A 103 0.48 -13.01 -25.24
CA PHE A 103 -0.63 -13.85 -25.72
C PHE A 103 -0.84 -15.12 -24.87
N GLY A 104 0.26 -15.77 -24.45
CA GLY A 104 0.21 -16.93 -23.55
C GLY A 104 -0.33 -16.62 -22.15
N GLN A 105 -0.04 -15.43 -21.62
CA GLN A 105 -0.61 -14.98 -20.35
C GLN A 105 -2.12 -14.80 -20.51
N ARG A 106 -2.59 -14.09 -21.54
CA ARG A 106 -4.04 -13.91 -21.78
C ARG A 106 -4.80 -15.23 -21.98
N LEU A 107 -4.19 -16.20 -22.66
CA LEU A 107 -4.77 -17.53 -22.84
C LEU A 107 -4.83 -18.30 -21.52
N ALA A 108 -3.76 -18.25 -20.72
CA ALA A 108 -3.73 -18.91 -19.41
C ALA A 108 -4.76 -18.32 -18.42
N ASP A 109 -5.06 -17.02 -18.46
CA ASP A 109 -6.08 -16.42 -17.56
C ASP A 109 -7.47 -16.93 -17.94
N LYS A 110 -7.75 -17.03 -19.25
CA LYS A 110 -9.00 -17.60 -19.74
C LYS A 110 -9.12 -19.09 -19.41
N VAL A 111 -8.06 -19.87 -19.59
CA VAL A 111 -8.05 -21.31 -19.30
C VAL A 111 -8.19 -21.56 -17.81
N SER A 112 -7.54 -20.78 -16.95
CA SER A 112 -7.68 -20.86 -15.50
C SER A 112 -9.12 -20.56 -15.04
N ALA A 113 -9.69 -19.45 -15.53
CA ALA A 113 -11.06 -19.07 -15.19
C ALA A 113 -12.11 -20.09 -15.69
N PHE A 114 -11.85 -20.72 -16.84
CA PHE A 114 -12.74 -21.73 -17.41
C PHE A 114 -12.58 -23.09 -16.72
N GLY A 115 -11.35 -23.51 -16.44
CA GLY A 115 -11.04 -24.80 -15.80
C GLY A 115 -11.48 -24.90 -14.35
N GLY A 116 -11.62 -23.77 -13.64
CA GLY A 116 -12.15 -23.72 -12.27
C GLY A 116 -13.68 -23.72 -12.15
N SER A 117 -14.42 -23.70 -13.28
CA SER A 117 -15.88 -23.61 -13.26
C SER A 117 -16.55 -24.98 -13.19
N TRP A 118 -17.58 -25.11 -12.36
CA TRP A 118 -18.47 -26.28 -12.31
C TRP A 118 -19.11 -26.60 -13.67
N THR A 119 -19.31 -25.58 -14.51
CA THR A 119 -19.88 -25.75 -15.86
C THR A 119 -18.96 -26.52 -16.80
N PHE A 120 -17.64 -26.36 -16.68
CA PHE A 120 -16.65 -27.08 -17.47
C PHE A 120 -16.67 -28.59 -17.16
N ILE A 121 -16.72 -28.93 -15.87
CA ILE A 121 -16.76 -30.32 -15.41
C ILE A 121 -18.00 -31.03 -15.96
N ILE A 122 -19.17 -30.39 -15.88
CA ILE A 122 -20.43 -30.95 -16.39
C ILE A 122 -20.39 -31.10 -17.91
N ALA A 123 -19.93 -30.08 -18.65
CA ALA A 123 -19.81 -30.15 -20.10
C ALA A 123 -18.83 -31.25 -20.56
N PHE A 124 -17.72 -31.44 -19.84
CA PHE A 124 -16.73 -32.47 -20.12
C PHE A 124 -17.28 -33.90 -19.92
N ILE A 125 -18.05 -34.10 -18.84
CA ILE A 125 -18.75 -35.37 -18.59
C ILE A 125 -19.79 -35.65 -19.69
N LEU A 126 -20.58 -34.64 -20.07
CA LEU A 126 -21.56 -34.79 -21.16
C LEU A 126 -20.89 -35.09 -22.50
N PHE A 127 -19.75 -34.46 -22.80
CA PHE A 127 -18.96 -34.74 -23.99
C PHE A 127 -18.46 -36.19 -24.00
N LEU A 128 -17.94 -36.70 -22.88
CA LEU A 128 -17.52 -38.10 -22.75
C LEU A 128 -18.69 -39.06 -22.98
N LEU A 129 -19.84 -38.81 -22.37
CA LEU A 129 -21.04 -39.62 -22.57
C LEU A 129 -21.53 -39.59 -24.02
N ALA A 130 -21.50 -38.42 -24.66
CA ALA A 130 -21.86 -38.28 -26.07
C ALA A 130 -20.89 -39.04 -26.99
N TRP A 131 -19.58 -38.97 -26.71
CA TRP A 131 -18.56 -39.71 -27.47
C TRP A 131 -18.76 -41.23 -27.37
N ILE A 132 -19.03 -41.73 -26.16
CA ILE A 132 -19.36 -43.14 -25.92
C ILE A 132 -20.64 -43.51 -26.67
N ALA A 133 -21.69 -42.68 -26.59
CA ALA A 133 -22.97 -42.94 -27.26
C ALA A 133 -22.83 -42.97 -28.80
N VAL A 134 -22.06 -42.05 -29.39
CA VAL A 134 -21.79 -42.01 -30.84
C VAL A 134 -21.01 -43.25 -31.29
N ASN A 135 -19.95 -43.64 -30.56
CA ASN A 135 -19.17 -44.83 -30.89
C ASN A 135 -19.99 -46.12 -30.72
N TYR A 136 -20.83 -46.19 -29.68
CA TYR A 136 -21.69 -47.35 -29.42
C TYR A 136 -22.82 -47.49 -30.44
N TYR A 137 -23.52 -46.41 -30.78
CA TYR A 137 -24.73 -46.43 -31.59
C TYR A 137 -24.48 -46.32 -33.10
N TRP A 138 -23.54 -45.47 -33.52
CA TRP A 138 -23.35 -45.12 -34.93
C TRP A 138 -22.25 -45.94 -35.62
N LEU A 139 -21.25 -46.38 -34.86
CA LEU A 139 -19.98 -46.86 -35.42
C LEU A 139 -19.66 -48.34 -35.18
N ARG A 140 -20.66 -49.13 -34.74
CA ARG A 140 -20.52 -50.60 -34.59
C ARG A 140 -20.07 -51.32 -35.86
N ASN A 141 -20.32 -50.74 -37.04
CA ASN A 141 -19.95 -51.31 -38.34
C ASN A 141 -18.63 -50.77 -38.95
N ARG A 142 -18.01 -49.72 -38.40
CA ARG A 142 -16.85 -49.04 -39.01
C ARG A 142 -15.59 -48.97 -38.14
N GLY A 143 -15.67 -49.37 -36.86
CA GLY A 143 -14.50 -49.68 -36.03
C GLY A 143 -13.55 -48.52 -35.72
N PHE A 144 -14.02 -47.27 -35.75
CA PHE A 144 -13.18 -46.09 -35.53
C PHE A 144 -12.63 -46.00 -34.09
N ASP A 145 -13.30 -46.59 -33.08
CA ASP A 145 -12.78 -46.78 -31.72
C ASP A 145 -13.51 -47.96 -31.01
N PRO A 146 -13.10 -49.22 -31.25
CA PRO A 146 -13.71 -50.40 -30.62
C PRO A 146 -13.45 -50.40 -29.11
N TYR A 147 -14.37 -51.01 -28.36
CA TYR A 147 -14.16 -51.27 -26.92
C TYR A 147 -12.81 -52.01 -26.75
N PRO A 148 -11.83 -51.49 -25.97
CA PRO A 148 -11.95 -50.61 -24.79
C PRO A 148 -11.65 -49.09 -24.98
N PHE A 149 -11.91 -48.50 -26.15
CA PHE A 149 -11.74 -47.06 -26.46
C PHE A 149 -10.29 -46.55 -26.33
N ILE A 150 -9.37 -47.08 -27.15
CA ILE A 150 -7.94 -46.78 -27.07
C ILE A 150 -7.62 -45.31 -27.40
N LEU A 151 -8.36 -44.72 -28.34
CA LEU A 151 -8.15 -43.33 -28.75
C LEU A 151 -8.63 -42.36 -27.68
N LEU A 152 -9.79 -42.63 -27.08
CA LEU A 152 -10.29 -41.85 -25.95
C LEU A 152 -9.30 -41.88 -24.78
N ASN A 153 -8.78 -43.07 -24.45
CA ASN A 153 -7.83 -43.25 -23.37
C ASN A 153 -6.51 -42.49 -23.64
N LEU A 154 -6.01 -42.54 -24.87
CA LEU A 154 -4.81 -41.79 -25.27
C LEU A 154 -5.01 -40.27 -25.12
N ILE A 155 -6.15 -39.74 -25.58
CA ILE A 155 -6.46 -38.31 -25.46
C ILE A 155 -6.60 -37.90 -23.99
N LEU A 156 -7.31 -38.68 -23.18
CA LEU A 156 -7.49 -38.41 -21.75
C LEU A 156 -6.16 -38.44 -21.00
N SER A 157 -5.29 -39.40 -21.31
CA SER A 157 -3.96 -39.50 -20.69
C SER A 157 -3.08 -38.29 -21.03
N CYS A 158 -3.11 -37.84 -22.30
CA CYS A 158 -2.41 -36.63 -22.72
C CYS A 158 -2.97 -35.38 -22.05
N LEU A 159 -4.31 -35.27 -21.95
CA LEU A 159 -4.98 -34.16 -21.29
C LEU A 159 -4.61 -34.09 -19.80
N ALA A 160 -4.62 -35.24 -19.12
CA ALA A 160 -4.25 -35.36 -17.71
C ALA A 160 -2.77 -34.99 -17.47
N ALA A 161 -1.86 -35.40 -18.36
CA ALA A 161 -0.45 -35.04 -18.26
C ALA A 161 -0.21 -33.51 -18.35
N LEU A 162 -1.02 -32.80 -19.15
CA LEU A 162 -0.95 -31.35 -19.28
C LEU A 162 -1.68 -30.59 -18.14
N GLN A 163 -2.54 -31.25 -17.35
CA GLN A 163 -3.28 -30.58 -16.29
C GLN A 163 -2.38 -30.05 -15.17
N ALA A 164 -1.44 -30.85 -14.66
CA ALA A 164 -0.62 -30.45 -13.51
C ALA A 164 0.24 -29.18 -13.79
N PRO A 165 0.93 -29.05 -14.95
CA PRO A 165 1.64 -27.81 -15.29
C PRO A 165 0.72 -26.61 -15.49
N ILE A 166 -0.46 -26.79 -16.11
CA ILE A 166 -1.42 -25.70 -16.32
C ILE A 166 -1.96 -25.21 -14.97
N ILE A 167 -2.30 -26.13 -14.07
CA ILE A 167 -2.73 -25.81 -12.71
C ILE A 167 -1.61 -25.07 -11.96
N MET A 168 -0.36 -25.57 -12.04
CA MET A 168 0.79 -24.93 -11.39
C MET A 168 1.07 -23.53 -11.97
N MET A 169 0.96 -23.33 -13.29
CA MET A 169 1.09 -22.01 -13.92
C MET A 169 -0.04 -21.06 -13.49
N SER A 170 -1.26 -21.56 -13.35
CA SER A 170 -2.39 -20.80 -12.83
C SER A 170 -2.18 -20.41 -11.37
N GLN A 171 -1.72 -21.35 -10.53
CA GLN A 171 -1.43 -21.13 -9.12
C GLN A 171 -0.31 -20.10 -8.94
N ASN A 172 0.83 -20.27 -9.61
CA ASN A 172 1.93 -19.30 -9.56
C ASN A 172 1.48 -17.88 -9.93
N ARG A 173 0.53 -17.75 -10.87
CA ARG A 173 -0.01 -16.43 -11.22
C ARG A 173 -0.98 -15.88 -10.18
N GLN A 174 -1.81 -16.73 -9.58
CA GLN A 174 -2.69 -16.31 -8.50
C GLN A 174 -1.87 -15.87 -7.28
N GLU A 175 -0.82 -16.62 -6.91
CA GLU A 175 0.10 -16.28 -5.83
C GLU A 175 0.84 -14.95 -6.07
N ALA A 176 1.23 -14.67 -7.31
CA ALA A 176 1.85 -13.38 -7.65
C ALA A 176 0.89 -12.21 -7.40
N LYS A 177 -0.36 -12.33 -7.85
CA LYS A 177 -1.42 -11.33 -7.61
C LYS A 177 -1.76 -11.20 -6.13
N ASP A 178 -1.84 -12.32 -5.41
CA ASP A 178 -2.15 -12.34 -3.98
C ASP A 178 -1.01 -11.71 -3.16
N ARG A 179 0.25 -11.90 -3.58
CA ARG A 179 1.42 -11.27 -2.96
C ARG A 179 1.41 -9.75 -3.15
N GLU A 180 1.06 -9.27 -4.33
CA GLU A 180 0.91 -7.84 -4.60
C GLU A 180 -0.24 -7.22 -3.81
N ARG A 181 -1.41 -7.87 -3.80
CA ARG A 181 -2.54 -7.47 -2.96
C ARG A 181 -2.16 -7.40 -1.48
N SER A 182 -1.44 -8.41 -0.98
CA SER A 182 -0.96 -8.43 0.42
C SER A 182 -0.04 -7.25 0.74
N LYS A 183 0.84 -6.85 -0.20
CA LYS A 183 1.69 -5.66 -0.03
C LYS A 183 0.85 -4.38 0.03
N MET A 184 -0.16 -4.27 -0.82
CA MET A 184 -1.05 -3.11 -0.83
C MET A 184 -1.88 -3.01 0.44
N ASP A 185 -2.46 -4.12 0.89
CA ASP A 185 -3.21 -4.18 2.16
C ASP A 185 -2.32 -3.79 3.34
N TYR A 186 -1.05 -4.23 3.34
CA TYR A 186 -0.05 -3.83 4.32
C TYR A 186 0.21 -2.31 4.30
N MET A 187 0.42 -1.72 3.13
CA MET A 187 0.65 -0.26 3.00
C MET A 187 -0.55 0.56 3.48
N VAL A 188 -1.78 0.13 3.17
CA VAL A 188 -3.00 0.80 3.63
C VAL A 188 -3.11 0.73 5.16
N ASN A 189 -2.88 -0.45 5.74
CA ASN A 189 -2.92 -0.61 7.19
C ASN A 189 -1.87 0.26 7.89
N LEU A 190 -0.63 0.26 7.39
CA LEU A 190 0.44 1.10 7.90
C LEU A 190 0.07 2.58 7.84
N LYS A 191 -0.49 3.06 6.72
CA LYS A 191 -0.97 4.44 6.60
C LYS A 191 -2.04 4.76 7.65
N SER A 192 -3.02 3.89 7.84
CA SER A 192 -4.07 4.08 8.85
C SER A 192 -3.49 4.13 10.27
N GLU A 193 -2.53 3.27 10.62
CA GLU A 193 -1.87 3.30 11.92
C GLU A 193 -1.14 4.64 12.15
N LEU A 194 -0.43 5.13 11.13
CA LEU A 194 0.30 6.40 11.18
C LEU A 194 -0.66 7.59 11.33
N GLU A 195 -1.76 7.61 10.59
CA GLU A 195 -2.78 8.66 10.70
C GLU A 195 -3.40 8.70 12.11
N VAL A 196 -3.69 7.54 12.69
CA VAL A 196 -4.18 7.44 14.09
C VAL A 196 -3.15 7.97 15.08
N ARG A 197 -1.86 7.62 14.91
CA ARG A 197 -0.78 8.11 15.77
C ARG A 197 -0.66 9.63 15.70
N ILE A 198 -0.73 10.21 14.49
CA ILE A 198 -0.71 11.67 14.28
C ILE A 198 -1.94 12.35 14.90
N LEU A 199 -3.12 11.73 14.79
CA LEU A 199 -4.36 12.22 15.42
C LEU A 199 -4.23 12.23 16.95
N HIS A 200 -3.70 11.17 17.54
CA HIS A 200 -3.40 11.13 18.97
C HIS A 200 -2.44 12.24 19.38
N GLU A 201 -1.34 12.42 18.63
CA GLU A 201 -0.38 13.48 18.92
C GLU A 201 -1.07 14.86 18.90
N LYS A 202 -1.90 15.13 17.90
CA LYS A 202 -2.67 16.39 17.77
C LYS A 202 -3.64 16.58 18.93
N LEU A 203 -4.33 15.53 19.35
CA LEU A 203 -5.24 15.55 20.50
C LEU A 203 -4.48 15.98 21.77
N ASP A 204 -3.35 15.36 22.06
CA ASP A 204 -2.53 15.67 23.24
C ASP A 204 -2.04 17.12 23.23
N GLN A 205 -1.68 17.65 22.06
CA GLN A 205 -1.31 19.06 21.93
C GLN A 205 -2.48 20.01 22.20
N VAL A 206 -3.69 19.68 21.73
CA VAL A 206 -4.88 20.49 22.01
C VAL A 206 -5.20 20.46 23.50
N LEU A 207 -5.11 19.30 24.14
CA LEU A 207 -5.32 19.15 25.59
C LEU A 207 -4.29 19.96 26.39
N ALA A 208 -3.00 19.86 26.05
CA ALA A 208 -1.95 20.63 26.70
C ALA A 208 -2.17 22.16 26.56
N ASN A 209 -2.60 22.61 25.39
CA ASN A 209 -2.95 24.02 25.18
C ASN A 209 -4.13 24.43 26.07
N GLN A 210 -5.17 23.59 26.20
CA GLN A 210 -6.32 23.88 27.06
C GLN A 210 -5.93 23.98 28.54
N GLU A 211 -5.06 23.09 29.03
CA GLU A 211 -4.54 23.18 30.39
C GLU A 211 -3.81 24.50 30.63
N GLU A 212 -3.01 24.97 29.66
CA GLU A 212 -2.31 26.26 29.76
C GLU A 212 -3.30 27.43 29.85
N TYR A 213 -4.36 27.43 29.03
CA TYR A 213 -5.40 28.46 29.10
C TYR A 213 -6.12 28.46 30.47
N MET A 214 -6.45 27.28 30.99
CA MET A 214 -7.11 27.15 32.29
C MET A 214 -6.20 27.64 33.43
N ARG A 215 -4.90 27.33 33.39
CA ARG A 215 -3.94 27.85 34.37
C ARG A 215 -3.84 29.37 34.32
N ARG A 216 -3.69 29.96 33.13
CA ARG A 216 -3.63 31.42 32.97
C ARG A 216 -4.90 32.12 33.43
N PHE A 217 -6.06 31.52 33.19
CA PHE A 217 -7.33 32.06 33.69
C PHE A 217 -7.39 32.00 35.22
N ASN A 218 -7.01 30.87 35.82
CA ASN A 218 -7.01 30.69 37.27
C ASN A 218 -6.01 31.63 37.96
N ASP A 219 -4.80 31.80 37.42
CA ASP A 219 -3.79 32.71 37.96
C ASP A 219 -4.25 34.18 37.90
N ASN A 220 -4.90 34.59 36.80
CA ASN A 220 -5.48 35.94 36.68
C ASN A 220 -6.70 36.17 37.57
N ASN A 221 -7.38 35.11 38.03
CA ASN A 221 -8.57 35.19 38.88
C ASN A 221 -8.28 34.84 40.35
N THR A 222 -7.02 34.58 40.71
CA THR A 222 -6.60 34.39 42.10
C THR A 222 -6.37 35.79 42.71
N PRO A 223 -7.23 36.26 43.63
CA PRO A 223 -7.08 37.59 44.19
C PRO A 223 -5.77 37.68 44.99
N ALA A 224 -4.99 38.73 44.75
CA ALA A 224 -3.77 39.07 45.48
C ALA A 224 -4.01 39.45 46.96
N ASP A 225 -5.13 39.04 47.55
CA ASP A 225 -5.62 39.48 48.87
C ASP A 225 -6.08 38.31 49.75
N ALA A 226 -5.25 37.27 49.86
CA ALA A 226 -5.36 36.29 50.94
C ALA A 226 -4.18 36.38 51.94
N GLY A 227 -3.43 37.49 51.89
CA GLY A 227 -2.21 37.73 52.68
C GLY A 227 -2.23 38.98 53.56
N ASN A 228 -3.38 39.64 53.73
CA ASN A 228 -3.50 40.78 54.64
C ASN A 228 -4.89 40.87 55.30
N ALA A 229 -5.22 39.88 56.14
CA ALA A 229 -6.28 40.02 57.12
C ALA A 229 -5.92 39.27 58.41
N GLY A 230 -5.50 40.03 59.42
CA GLY A 230 -5.67 39.72 60.85
C GLY A 230 -4.70 38.75 61.47
#